data_AF-A0A927NC11-F1
#
_entry.id   AF-A0A927NC11-F1
#
_cell.length_a   1.000
_cell.length_b   1.000
_cell.length_c   1.000
_cell.angle_alpha   90.00
_cell.angle_beta   90.00
_cell.angle_gamma   90.00
#
_symmetry.space_group_name_H-M   'P 1'
#
loop_
_entity.id
_entity.type
_entity.pdbx_description
1 polymer ?
#
loop_
_entity_poly.entity_id
_entity_poly.type
_entity_poly.pdbx_seq_one_letter_code
_entity_poly.pdbx_strand_id
1 'polypeptide(L)'
;MKLLDFINEKTNNAYKDYKLVSVIFDETKIEATFKFLYKDELGDNAKDELTKLIRDYLAEDIAIVVKCKKAYVDSDLVRDVIFNFVVRNYSSLEVNFSKKDINVEIDNSIVVNMKCTEFQREHILSNSIDREIIDYANSFFFEDFVLNLVVDENSKKLKIEDEVVPVINIDLSSDAGEQYKYHKVGQIEQFVGEVKGYPIHIACIKGVMENIEIAGTMKFLNEKSFESKRKDKEGNAVIRRYFSFVVQGKTGRMNCVYFPNKADISKAEVLMEAINNGEEKNVIVAGDVEEFGGRVNFKVKSIAFAEVLVEEEKVESVAIIKEPNAEYITIKPEKHVDVFQDNLFAEKQEIGQYLLDHDVVVFDFETTGIEASRCEIIEIGAVKVSGGRITETFETLIKPSTSIPDEITGITGINDEMVANAPNIKQVLPDFYKFCYGCTIMAYNIDFDYKFLSIAGQKMGYVFDNEQIDVLYLSRMFIPGLKKFNLTSACKALGISLENAHRAVHDAMATAEVVIKLSPNIT
;
A
#
# COMPACT_ATOMS: atom_id res chain seq x y z
N MET A 1 -25.68 -21.72 -6.30
CA MET A 1 -26.16 -22.09 -4.94
C MET A 1 -24.97 -22.03 -4.00
N LYS A 2 -25.07 -21.54 -2.76
CA LYS A 2 -23.90 -21.56 -1.86
C LYS A 2 -23.62 -23.01 -1.47
N LEU A 3 -22.34 -23.36 -1.29
CA LEU A 3 -21.89 -24.73 -1.02
C LEU A 3 -22.61 -25.37 0.17
N LEU A 4 -22.82 -24.62 1.25
CA LEU A 4 -23.48 -25.12 2.46
C LEU A 4 -24.97 -25.37 2.25
N ASP A 5 -25.63 -24.54 1.44
CA ASP A 5 -27.04 -24.72 1.06
C ASP A 5 -27.21 -26.00 0.22
N PHE A 6 -26.30 -26.23 -0.74
CA PHE A 6 -26.27 -27.47 -1.53
C PHE A 6 -26.07 -28.72 -0.66
N ILE A 7 -25.14 -28.66 0.30
CA ILE A 7 -24.88 -29.75 1.23
C ILE A 7 -26.11 -30.03 2.09
N ASN A 8 -26.75 -29.00 2.66
CA ASN A 8 -27.93 -29.16 3.51
C ASN A 8 -29.16 -29.67 2.75
N GLU A 9 -29.37 -29.25 1.50
CA GLU A 9 -30.44 -29.80 0.66
C GLU A 9 -30.23 -31.30 0.35
N LYS A 10 -28.99 -31.70 0.05
CA LYS A 10 -28.64 -33.09 -0.29
C LYS A 10 -28.64 -34.04 0.91
N THR A 11 -28.45 -33.51 2.11
CA THR A 11 -28.32 -34.29 3.36
C THR A 11 -29.52 -34.13 4.28
N ASN A 12 -30.60 -33.51 3.81
CA ASN A 12 -31.80 -33.24 4.60
C ASN A 12 -31.50 -32.50 5.92
N ASN A 13 -30.66 -31.45 5.85
CA ASN A 13 -30.22 -30.61 6.96
C ASN A 13 -29.38 -31.32 8.04
N ALA A 14 -28.72 -32.44 7.72
CA ALA A 14 -27.81 -33.12 8.66
C ALA A 14 -26.62 -32.25 9.09
N TYR A 15 -26.21 -31.29 8.25
CA TYR A 15 -25.08 -30.39 8.49
C TYR A 15 -25.51 -28.94 8.80
N LYS A 16 -26.76 -28.73 9.26
CA LYS A 16 -27.29 -27.39 9.57
C LYS A 16 -26.49 -26.67 10.66
N ASP A 17 -25.88 -27.43 11.58
CA ASP A 17 -25.08 -26.93 12.70
C ASP A 17 -23.58 -26.88 12.36
N TYR A 18 -23.24 -26.96 11.07
CA TYR A 18 -21.89 -26.80 10.54
C TYR A 18 -21.75 -25.44 9.85
N LYS A 19 -20.57 -24.83 9.95
CA LYS A 19 -20.26 -23.53 9.34
C LYS A 19 -18.96 -23.61 8.54
N LEU A 20 -18.99 -23.23 7.26
CA LEU A 20 -17.78 -23.12 6.44
C LEU A 20 -17.06 -21.81 6.79
N VAL A 21 -15.82 -21.91 7.29
CA VAL A 21 -15.05 -20.75 7.77
C VAL A 21 -14.05 -20.24 6.74
N SER A 22 -13.43 -21.14 5.99
CA SER A 22 -12.47 -20.75 4.94
C SER A 22 -12.29 -21.85 3.91
N VAL A 23 -11.92 -21.41 2.70
CA VAL A 23 -11.47 -22.26 1.59
C VAL A 23 -10.11 -21.72 1.15
N ILE A 24 -9.10 -22.58 1.11
CA ILE A 24 -7.73 -22.23 0.70
C ILE A 24 -7.37 -23.11 -0.49
N PHE A 25 -6.99 -22.49 -1.61
CA PHE A 25 -6.54 -23.21 -2.80
C PHE A 25 -5.01 -23.10 -2.92
N ASP A 26 -4.34 -24.23 -3.06
CA ASP A 26 -2.91 -24.34 -3.33
C ASP A 26 -2.72 -24.69 -4.82
N GLU A 27 -2.34 -23.69 -5.61
CA GLU A 27 -2.13 -23.81 -7.06
C GLU A 27 -1.00 -24.78 -7.42
N THR A 28 0.01 -24.92 -6.55
CA THR A 28 1.17 -25.78 -6.81
C THR A 28 0.84 -27.27 -6.69
N LYS A 29 -0.13 -27.61 -5.84
CA LYS A 29 -0.57 -29.00 -5.59
C LYS A 29 -1.91 -29.33 -6.22
N ILE A 30 -2.60 -28.34 -6.77
CA ILE A 30 -3.97 -28.44 -7.27
C ILE A 30 -4.86 -29.04 -6.16
N GLU A 31 -4.78 -28.42 -4.97
CA GLU A 31 -5.48 -28.88 -3.76
C GLU A 31 -6.31 -27.75 -3.13
N ALA A 32 -7.58 -28.04 -2.81
CA ALA A 32 -8.48 -27.13 -2.11
C ALA A 32 -8.77 -27.64 -0.69
N THR A 33 -8.41 -26.85 0.32
CA THR A 33 -8.70 -27.12 1.74
C THR A 33 -9.95 -26.38 2.21
N PHE A 34 -10.97 -27.12 2.63
CA PHE A 34 -12.22 -26.59 3.20
C PHE A 34 -12.25 -26.77 4.73
N LYS A 35 -12.43 -25.67 5.48
CA LYS A 35 -12.48 -25.71 6.95
C LYS A 35 -13.90 -25.49 7.48
N PHE A 36 -14.43 -26.45 8.22
CA PHE A 36 -15.75 -26.40 8.85
C PHE A 36 -15.67 -26.35 10.38
N LEU A 37 -16.56 -25.57 11.00
CA LEU A 37 -16.85 -25.61 12.44
C LEU A 37 -18.16 -26.34 12.69
N TYR A 38 -18.28 -27.08 13.79
CA TYR A 38 -19.51 -27.77 14.21
C TYR A 38 -19.80 -27.59 15.69
N LYS A 39 -21.07 -27.51 16.08
CA LYS A 39 -21.51 -27.21 17.45
C LYS A 39 -21.52 -28.43 18.40
N ASP A 40 -22.16 -29.53 17.98
CA ASP A 40 -22.48 -30.64 18.90
C ASP A 40 -21.44 -31.79 18.85
N GLU A 41 -21.63 -32.77 17.99
CA GLU A 41 -20.74 -33.91 17.79
C GLU A 41 -20.36 -34.04 16.30
N LEU A 42 -19.10 -34.43 16.05
CA LEU A 42 -18.66 -34.76 14.70
C LEU A 42 -19.16 -36.16 14.39
N GLY A 43 -20.04 -36.30 13.40
CA GLY A 43 -20.44 -37.63 12.94
C GLY A 43 -19.23 -38.43 12.47
N ASP A 44 -19.18 -39.73 12.77
CA ASP A 44 -18.00 -40.59 12.54
C ASP A 44 -17.49 -40.56 11.09
N ASN A 45 -18.37 -40.29 10.12
CA ASN A 45 -18.05 -40.23 8.68
C ASN A 45 -18.19 -38.82 8.07
N ALA A 46 -18.34 -37.78 8.90
CA ALA A 46 -18.68 -36.43 8.42
C ALA A 46 -17.65 -35.85 7.43
N LYS A 47 -16.36 -36.10 7.64
CA LYS A 47 -15.30 -35.60 6.75
C LYS A 47 -15.35 -36.25 5.38
N ASP A 48 -15.59 -37.55 5.31
CA ASP A 48 -15.62 -38.31 4.05
C ASP A 48 -16.89 -37.98 3.26
N GLU A 49 -18.02 -37.81 3.95
CA GLU A 49 -19.29 -37.40 3.34
C GLU A 49 -19.21 -35.97 2.79
N LEU A 50 -18.69 -35.01 3.56
CA LEU A 50 -18.47 -33.64 3.11
C LEU A 50 -17.50 -33.59 1.92
N THR A 51 -16.43 -34.39 1.94
CA THR A 51 -15.46 -34.45 0.83
C THR A 51 -16.13 -34.92 -0.47
N LYS A 52 -17.01 -35.92 -0.40
CA LYS A 52 -17.78 -36.40 -1.57
C LYS A 52 -18.75 -35.35 -2.07
N LEU A 53 -19.51 -34.70 -1.18
CA LEU A 53 -20.47 -33.67 -1.56
C LEU A 53 -19.80 -32.43 -2.18
N ILE A 54 -18.63 -32.05 -1.67
CA ILE A 54 -17.84 -30.94 -2.24
C ILE A 54 -17.29 -31.32 -3.62
N ARG A 55 -16.86 -32.58 -3.80
CA ARG A 55 -16.42 -33.09 -5.11
C ARG A 55 -17.56 -33.06 -6.14
N ASP A 56 -18.75 -33.50 -5.74
CA ASP A 56 -19.95 -33.47 -6.59
C ASP A 56 -20.36 -32.03 -6.96
N TYR A 57 -20.01 -31.05 -6.14
CA TYR A 57 -20.29 -29.63 -6.38
C TYR A 57 -19.26 -28.95 -7.31
N LEU A 58 -17.97 -29.31 -7.22
CA LEU A 58 -16.88 -28.62 -7.92
C LEU A 58 -16.62 -29.12 -9.36
N ALA A 59 -17.06 -30.32 -9.73
CA ALA A 59 -16.97 -30.90 -11.08
C ALA A 59 -15.56 -30.95 -11.74
N GLU A 60 -14.48 -30.66 -11.01
CA GLU A 60 -13.08 -30.67 -11.47
C GLU A 60 -12.20 -31.68 -10.70
N ASP A 61 -11.14 -32.17 -11.34
CA ASP A 61 -10.15 -33.10 -10.76
C ASP A 61 -9.19 -32.40 -9.77
N ILE A 62 -9.75 -31.74 -8.74
CA ILE A 62 -9.00 -31.07 -7.68
C ILE A 62 -8.90 -31.99 -6.45
N ALA A 63 -7.73 -32.05 -5.81
CA ALA A 63 -7.57 -32.72 -4.53
C ALA A 63 -8.32 -31.94 -3.43
N ILE A 64 -9.25 -32.59 -2.71
CA ILE A 64 -10.09 -31.92 -1.70
C ILE A 64 -9.66 -32.39 -0.31
N VAL A 65 -9.36 -31.44 0.57
CA VAL A 65 -9.03 -31.69 1.97
C VAL A 65 -10.07 -31.02 2.87
N VAL A 66 -10.80 -31.82 3.65
CA VAL A 66 -11.80 -31.31 4.60
C VAL A 66 -11.26 -31.34 6.03
N LYS A 67 -11.28 -30.18 6.69
CA LYS A 67 -10.88 -30.02 8.10
C LYS A 67 -12.08 -29.58 8.94
N CYS A 68 -12.53 -30.43 9.85
CA CYS A 68 -13.59 -30.10 10.80
C CYS A 68 -13.00 -29.82 12.19
N LYS A 69 -13.46 -28.76 12.86
CA LYS A 69 -13.11 -28.43 14.26
C LYS A 69 -14.37 -28.16 15.07
N LYS A 70 -14.41 -28.61 16.33
CA LYS A 70 -15.52 -28.30 17.25
C LYS A 70 -15.49 -26.80 17.57
N ALA A 71 -16.66 -26.16 17.55
CA ALA A 71 -16.80 -24.79 18.00
C ALA A 71 -16.56 -24.74 19.51
N TYR A 72 -15.51 -24.03 19.92
CA TYR A 72 -15.22 -23.73 21.32
C TYR A 72 -15.17 -22.22 21.43
N VAL A 73 -15.99 -21.66 22.31
CA VAL A 73 -16.00 -20.23 22.57
C VAL A 73 -15.26 -19.99 23.86
N ASP A 74 -14.18 -19.24 23.77
CA ASP A 74 -13.44 -18.71 24.91
C ASP A 74 -13.40 -17.19 24.80
N SER A 75 -13.37 -16.54 25.95
CA SER A 75 -13.24 -15.10 26.13
C SER A 75 -12.05 -14.53 25.36
N ASP A 76 -10.92 -15.24 25.33
CA ASP A 76 -9.72 -14.86 24.59
C ASP A 76 -9.94 -14.93 23.07
N LEU A 77 -10.65 -15.96 22.59
CA LEU A 77 -10.94 -16.15 21.17
C LEU A 77 -11.92 -15.08 20.65
N VAL A 78 -12.97 -14.77 21.42
CA VAL A 78 -13.91 -13.68 21.10
C VAL A 78 -13.18 -12.35 21.08
N ARG A 79 -12.34 -12.09 22.08
CA ARG A 79 -11.53 -10.88 22.17
C ARG A 79 -10.63 -10.72 20.95
N ASP A 80 -9.97 -11.80 20.52
CA ASP A 80 -9.09 -11.79 19.36
C ASP A 80 -9.86 -11.58 18.04
N VAL A 81 -11.03 -12.19 17.88
CA VAL A 81 -11.86 -12.00 16.67
C VAL A 81 -12.30 -10.55 16.54
N ILE A 82 -12.77 -9.93 17.63
CA ILE A 82 -13.24 -8.54 17.64
C ILE A 82 -12.07 -7.58 17.48
N PHE A 83 -10.98 -7.78 18.22
CA PHE A 83 -9.79 -6.95 18.12
C PHE A 83 -9.23 -6.96 16.69
N ASN A 84 -9.07 -8.15 16.09
CA ASN A 84 -8.55 -8.26 14.73
C ASN A 84 -9.50 -7.64 13.70
N PHE A 85 -10.82 -7.74 13.89
CA PHE A 85 -11.79 -7.09 13.01
C PHE A 85 -11.67 -5.57 13.06
N VAL A 86 -11.61 -5.01 14.27
CA VAL A 86 -11.51 -3.56 14.49
C VAL A 86 -10.20 -3.02 13.93
N VAL A 87 -9.06 -3.65 14.26
CA VAL A 87 -7.74 -3.23 13.76
C VAL A 87 -7.66 -3.33 12.24
N ARG A 88 -8.17 -4.41 11.64
CA ARG A 88 -8.06 -4.62 10.19
C ARG A 88 -8.96 -3.70 9.38
N ASN A 89 -10.17 -3.42 9.85
CA ASN A 89 -11.17 -2.70 9.07
C ASN A 89 -11.31 -1.22 9.48
N TYR A 90 -10.90 -0.86 10.70
CA TYR A 90 -11.06 0.49 11.26
C TYR A 90 -9.82 0.93 12.02
N SER A 91 -8.73 1.19 11.27
CA SER A 91 -7.47 1.75 11.79
C SER A 91 -7.65 3.06 12.58
N SER A 92 -8.74 3.79 12.35
CA SER A 92 -9.13 4.99 13.11
C SER A 92 -9.43 4.72 14.60
N LEU A 93 -9.77 3.49 14.96
CA LEU A 93 -10.05 3.08 16.33
C LEU A 93 -8.79 2.55 17.04
N GLU A 94 -7.79 2.07 16.31
CA GLU A 94 -6.58 1.39 16.82
C GLU A 94 -5.67 2.26 17.70
N VAL A 95 -5.56 3.55 17.41
CA VAL A 95 -4.57 4.48 18.01
C VAL A 95 -4.63 4.51 19.56
N ASN A 96 -5.78 4.17 20.17
CA ASN A 96 -5.94 4.04 21.62
C ASN A 96 -6.75 2.81 22.01
N PHE A 97 -6.70 1.75 21.19
CA PHE A 97 -7.52 0.55 21.39
C PHE A 97 -6.64 -0.68 21.43
N SER A 98 -6.53 -1.26 22.62
CA SER A 98 -5.75 -2.47 22.87
C SER A 98 -6.67 -3.64 23.18
N LYS A 99 -6.14 -4.87 23.13
CA LYS A 99 -6.88 -6.05 23.59
C LYS A 99 -7.39 -5.91 25.04
N LYS A 100 -6.71 -5.14 25.90
CA LYS A 100 -7.11 -4.93 27.30
C LYS A 100 -8.37 -4.07 27.44
N ASP A 101 -8.75 -3.38 26.38
CA ASP A 101 -9.94 -2.52 26.34
C ASP A 101 -11.20 -3.31 25.95
N ILE A 102 -11.07 -4.61 25.68
CA ILE A 102 -12.17 -5.51 25.35
C ILE A 102 -12.32 -6.54 26.47
N ASN A 103 -13.35 -6.34 27.29
CA ASN A 103 -13.75 -7.30 28.30
C ASN A 103 -14.90 -8.15 27.76
N VAL A 104 -14.73 -9.47 27.80
CA VAL A 104 -15.72 -10.43 27.30
C VAL A 104 -16.24 -11.23 28.49
N GLU A 105 -17.55 -11.20 28.69
CA GLU A 105 -18.26 -12.00 29.69
C GLU A 105 -19.12 -13.04 28.96
N ILE A 106 -18.94 -14.30 29.32
CA ILE A 106 -19.62 -15.44 28.67
C ILE A 106 -20.50 -16.12 29.72
N ASP A 107 -21.80 -15.87 29.64
CA ASP A 107 -22.83 -16.60 30.39
C ASP A 107 -23.71 -17.39 29.38
N ASN A 108 -24.98 -17.00 29.19
CA ASN A 108 -25.88 -17.54 28.16
C ASN A 108 -25.79 -16.82 26.81
N SER A 109 -25.20 -15.61 26.79
CA SER A 109 -24.92 -14.79 25.60
C SER A 109 -23.54 -14.17 25.76
N ILE A 110 -22.90 -13.80 24.65
CA ILE A 110 -21.54 -13.24 24.68
C ILE A 110 -21.66 -11.72 24.78
N VAL A 111 -21.35 -11.18 25.96
CA VAL A 111 -21.37 -9.74 26.22
C VAL A 111 -19.96 -9.19 26.09
N VAL A 112 -19.80 -8.22 25.19
CA VAL A 112 -18.51 -7.59 24.89
C VAL A 112 -18.58 -6.14 25.35
N ASN A 113 -17.84 -5.83 26.41
CA ASN A 113 -17.69 -4.47 26.92
C ASN A 113 -16.42 -3.86 26.33
N MET A 114 -16.60 -2.97 25.35
CA MET A 114 -15.53 -2.27 24.66
C MET A 114 -15.34 -0.89 25.30
N LYS A 115 -14.19 -0.68 25.94
CA LYS A 115 -13.79 0.63 26.44
C LYS A 115 -13.39 1.52 25.28
N CYS A 116 -13.91 2.73 25.26
CA CYS A 116 -13.64 3.71 24.21
C CYS A 116 -13.70 5.13 24.76
N THR A 117 -13.11 6.08 24.05
CA THR A 117 -13.29 7.51 24.32
C THR A 117 -14.64 7.99 23.81
N GLU A 118 -15.11 9.14 24.30
CA GLU A 118 -16.40 9.74 23.88
C GLU A 118 -16.47 9.95 22.36
N PHE A 119 -15.37 10.39 21.75
CA PHE A 119 -15.23 10.54 20.30
C PHE A 119 -15.30 9.22 19.54
N GLN A 120 -14.65 8.16 20.04
CA GLN A 120 -14.69 6.82 19.43
C GLN A 120 -16.11 6.23 19.50
N ARG A 121 -16.82 6.41 20.62
CA ARG A 121 -18.21 5.95 20.76
C ARG A 121 -19.12 6.63 19.74
N GLU A 122 -19.01 7.94 19.56
CA GLU A 122 -19.78 8.66 18.53
C GLU A 122 -19.42 8.18 17.12
N HIS A 123 -18.15 7.93 16.84
CA HIS A 123 -17.70 7.42 15.54
C HIS A 123 -18.24 6.03 15.24
N ILE A 124 -18.23 5.13 16.23
CA ILE A 124 -18.74 3.75 16.11
C ILE A 124 -20.24 3.76 15.82
N LEU A 125 -21.02 4.53 16.60
CA LEU A 125 -22.48 4.58 16.45
C LEU A 125 -22.93 5.31 15.19
N SER A 126 -22.26 6.41 14.81
CA SER A 126 -22.64 7.20 13.62
C SER A 126 -22.40 6.46 12.30
N ASN A 127 -21.43 5.55 12.27
CA ASN A 127 -21.11 4.73 11.10
C ASN A 127 -21.68 3.31 11.18
N SER A 128 -22.49 2.99 12.20
CA SER A 128 -23.04 1.63 12.43
C SER A 128 -21.98 0.53 12.55
N ILE A 129 -20.76 0.89 12.96
CA ILE A 129 -19.62 -0.03 13.11
C ILE A 129 -19.92 -1.05 14.22
N ASP A 130 -20.71 -0.66 15.22
CA ASP A 130 -21.23 -1.57 16.25
C ASP A 130 -21.98 -2.75 15.66
N ARG A 131 -22.81 -2.51 14.64
CA ARG A 131 -23.55 -3.58 13.93
C ARG A 131 -22.62 -4.44 13.09
N GLU A 132 -21.66 -3.84 12.42
CA GLU A 132 -20.68 -4.58 11.62
C GLU A 132 -19.78 -5.49 12.48
N ILE A 133 -19.39 -5.04 13.68
CA ILE A 133 -18.68 -5.87 14.66
C ILE A 133 -19.55 -7.04 15.12
N ILE A 134 -20.84 -6.79 15.40
CA ILE A 134 -21.79 -7.84 15.81
C ILE A 134 -22.01 -8.84 14.67
N ASP A 135 -22.25 -8.38 13.45
CA ASP A 135 -22.46 -9.23 12.27
C ASP A 135 -21.23 -10.08 11.96
N TYR A 136 -20.04 -9.49 12.08
CA TYR A 136 -18.78 -10.21 11.93
C TYR A 136 -18.60 -11.26 13.03
N ALA A 137 -18.82 -10.93 14.30
CA ALA A 137 -18.73 -11.90 15.40
C ALA A 137 -19.73 -13.05 15.24
N ASN A 138 -20.97 -12.75 14.87
CA ASN A 138 -22.01 -13.73 14.53
C ASN A 138 -21.61 -14.64 13.36
N SER A 139 -20.65 -14.25 12.52
CA SER A 139 -20.09 -15.09 11.45
C SER A 139 -19.06 -16.12 11.94
N PHE A 140 -18.54 -16.01 13.17
CA PHE A 140 -17.58 -16.98 13.75
C PHE A 140 -18.16 -17.85 14.87
N PHE A 141 -19.19 -17.35 15.56
CA PHE A 141 -19.73 -17.98 16.76
C PHE A 141 -21.23 -18.34 16.58
N PHE A 142 -21.79 -19.12 17.50
CA PHE A 142 -23.17 -19.63 17.43
C PHE A 142 -24.10 -19.00 18.47
N GLU A 143 -23.56 -18.29 19.45
CA GLU A 143 -24.22 -17.62 20.56
C GLU A 143 -24.58 -16.17 20.18
N ASP A 144 -25.59 -15.59 20.81
CA ASP A 144 -25.97 -14.20 20.56
C ASP A 144 -24.95 -13.22 21.14
N PHE A 145 -24.60 -12.18 20.37
CA PHE A 145 -23.63 -11.16 20.73
C PHE A 145 -24.29 -9.85 21.14
N VAL A 146 -23.81 -9.27 22.25
CA VAL A 146 -24.17 -7.93 22.69
C VAL A 146 -22.91 -7.10 22.85
N LEU A 147 -22.80 -6.01 22.10
CA LEU A 147 -21.69 -5.06 22.19
C LEU A 147 -22.09 -3.83 23.02
N ASN A 148 -21.38 -3.59 24.11
CA ASN A 148 -21.53 -2.41 24.96
C ASN A 148 -20.32 -1.49 24.81
N LEU A 149 -20.56 -0.23 24.48
CA LEU A 149 -19.52 0.80 24.39
C LEU A 149 -19.44 1.57 25.71
N VAL A 150 -18.36 1.37 26.46
CA VAL A 150 -18.12 1.98 27.78
C VAL A 150 -17.17 3.16 27.64
N VAL A 151 -17.59 4.37 28.00
CA VAL A 151 -16.76 5.58 27.90
C VAL A 151 -15.82 5.69 29.09
N ASP A 152 -14.51 5.82 28.87
CA ASP A 152 -13.54 6.12 29.92
C ASP A 152 -13.41 7.64 30.15
N GLU A 153 -13.89 8.14 31.29
CA GLU A 153 -13.92 9.57 31.61
C GLU A 153 -12.53 10.15 31.98
N ASN A 154 -11.52 9.31 32.22
CA ASN A 154 -10.18 9.76 32.65
C ASN A 154 -9.23 10.17 31.51
N SER A 155 -9.64 10.03 30.24
CA SER A 155 -8.77 10.30 29.08
C SER A 155 -8.60 11.79 28.71
N LYS A 156 -9.11 12.73 29.53
CA LYS A 156 -9.00 14.19 29.28
C LYS A 156 -7.62 14.80 29.56
N LYS A 157 -6.59 14.02 29.91
CA LYS A 157 -5.21 14.50 30.07
C LYS A 157 -4.23 13.60 29.33
N LEU A 158 -3.71 14.11 28.20
CA LEU A 158 -2.47 13.62 27.60
C LEU A 158 -1.32 13.86 28.60
N LYS A 159 -0.88 12.80 29.27
CA LYS A 159 0.49 12.72 29.80
C LYS A 159 1.32 12.03 28.72
N ILE A 160 2.27 12.77 28.16
CA ILE A 160 3.34 12.19 27.36
C ILE A 160 4.36 11.67 28.37
N GLU A 161 4.43 10.36 28.54
CA GLU A 161 5.58 9.69 29.15
C GLU A 161 6.19 8.80 28.07
N ASP A 162 7.49 9.01 27.84
CA ASP A 162 8.31 8.31 26.86
C ASP A 162 8.47 6.83 27.25
N GLU A 163 7.65 5.94 26.67
CA GLU A 163 8.01 4.53 26.51
C GLU A 163 8.07 4.19 25.02
N VAL A 164 9.30 3.91 24.58
CA VAL A 164 9.63 3.44 23.23
C VAL A 164 9.04 2.05 23.04
N VAL A 165 7.98 1.95 22.25
CA VAL A 165 7.50 0.69 21.66
C VAL A 165 8.12 0.55 20.27
N PRO A 166 8.73 -0.59 19.91
CA PRO A 166 9.40 -0.76 18.63
C PRO A 166 8.35 -0.79 17.51
N VAL A 167 8.52 0.10 16.53
CA VAL A 167 7.76 0.15 15.29
C VAL A 167 8.10 -1.08 14.46
N ILE A 168 7.15 -1.99 14.31
CA ILE A 168 7.16 -2.99 13.24
C ILE A 168 6.40 -2.37 12.08
N ASN A 169 7.11 -1.81 11.11
CA ASN A 169 6.53 -1.48 9.82
C ASN A 169 6.32 -2.79 9.05
N ILE A 170 5.07 -3.20 8.90
CA ILE A 170 4.68 -4.07 7.79
C ILE A 170 4.14 -3.12 6.72
N ASP A 171 4.99 -2.79 5.77
CA ASP A 171 4.58 -2.19 4.51
C ASP A 171 4.02 -3.33 3.65
N LEU A 172 2.70 -3.38 3.51
CA LEU A 172 2.03 -4.19 2.49
C LEU A 172 1.41 -3.21 1.49
N SER A 173 2.25 -2.60 0.67
CA SER A 173 1.83 -1.91 -0.54
C SER A 173 2.41 -2.61 -1.77
N SER A 174 1.95 -3.85 -2.00
CA SER A 174 1.93 -4.43 -3.34
C SER A 174 0.69 -3.91 -4.07
N ASP A 175 0.72 -2.66 -4.53
CA ASP A 175 -0.21 -2.24 -5.58
C ASP A 175 0.59 -2.15 -6.88
N ALA A 176 0.71 -3.32 -7.51
CA ALA A 176 0.95 -3.46 -8.94
C ALA A 176 -0.06 -2.56 -9.69
N GLY A 177 0.41 -1.88 -10.75
CA GLY A 177 -0.29 -0.84 -11.49
C GLY A 177 -1.82 -0.90 -11.44
N GLU A 178 -2.43 -0.04 -10.61
CA GLU A 178 -3.88 0.07 -10.58
C GLU A 178 -4.38 0.84 -11.80
N GLN A 179 -5.13 0.15 -12.65
CA GLN A 179 -5.88 0.76 -13.74
C GLN A 179 -7.00 1.65 -13.16
N TYR A 180 -6.84 2.97 -13.23
CA TYR A 180 -7.90 3.90 -12.84
C TYR A 180 -9.05 3.85 -13.84
N LYS A 181 -10.28 3.65 -13.34
CA LYS A 181 -11.49 3.79 -14.15
C LYS A 181 -11.89 5.27 -14.17
N TYR A 182 -12.24 5.80 -15.34
CA TYR A 182 -12.63 7.20 -15.55
C TYR A 182 -14.11 7.32 -15.91
N HIS A 183 -14.75 8.44 -15.55
CA HIS A 183 -16.09 8.77 -16.05
C HIS A 183 -15.99 9.60 -17.34
N LYS A 184 -16.85 9.28 -18.32
CA LYS A 184 -17.11 10.14 -19.46
C LYS A 184 -17.96 11.32 -19.01
N VAL A 185 -17.52 12.52 -19.34
CA VAL A 185 -18.19 13.77 -18.97
C VAL A 185 -18.92 14.34 -20.18
N GLY A 186 -20.13 14.87 -19.96
CA GLY A 186 -20.88 15.65 -20.95
C GLY A 186 -20.30 17.06 -21.16
N GLN A 187 -21.15 18.04 -21.46
CA GLN A 187 -20.71 19.43 -21.58
C GLN A 187 -20.18 19.95 -20.23
N ILE A 188 -18.98 20.52 -20.24
CA ILE A 188 -18.30 21.09 -19.06
C ILE A 188 -18.43 22.60 -19.10
N GLU A 189 -18.97 23.18 -18.03
CA GLU A 189 -18.97 24.62 -17.81
C GLU A 189 -17.96 24.96 -16.71
N GLN A 190 -16.88 25.63 -17.08
CA GLN A 190 -15.81 26.01 -16.15
C GLN A 190 -16.33 27.06 -15.16
N PHE A 191 -16.09 26.87 -13.87
CA PHE A 191 -16.57 27.78 -12.83
C PHE A 191 -15.44 28.47 -12.07
N VAL A 192 -14.55 27.66 -11.47
CA VAL A 192 -13.36 28.08 -10.73
C VAL A 192 -12.16 27.31 -11.27
N GLY A 193 -11.16 28.01 -11.78
CA GLY A 193 -10.00 27.37 -12.40
C GLY A 193 -10.36 26.62 -13.69
N GLU A 194 -9.48 25.73 -14.10
CA GLU A 194 -9.65 24.88 -15.28
C GLU A 194 -9.67 23.41 -14.86
N VAL A 195 -10.64 22.67 -15.39
CA VAL A 195 -10.81 21.22 -15.22
C VAL A 195 -10.69 20.56 -16.59
N LYS A 196 -9.88 19.50 -16.70
CA LYS A 196 -9.56 18.82 -17.96
C LYS A 196 -10.66 17.89 -18.44
N GLY A 197 -11.50 17.39 -17.52
CA GLY A 197 -12.68 16.57 -17.85
C GLY A 197 -12.42 15.08 -17.84
N TYR A 198 -11.43 14.61 -17.07
CA TYR A 198 -11.09 13.19 -16.91
C TYR A 198 -11.22 12.72 -15.45
N PRO A 199 -12.42 12.76 -14.86
CA PRO A 199 -12.64 12.36 -13.48
C PRO A 199 -12.46 10.85 -13.28
N ILE A 200 -11.68 10.45 -12.28
CA ILE A 200 -11.55 9.06 -11.85
C ILE A 200 -12.72 8.64 -10.96
N HIS A 201 -12.97 7.33 -10.90
CA HIS A 201 -13.91 6.74 -9.96
C HIS A 201 -13.43 6.94 -8.51
N ILE A 202 -14.30 7.43 -7.63
CA ILE A 202 -13.98 7.67 -6.21
C ILE A 202 -13.51 6.38 -5.50
N ALA A 203 -13.98 5.20 -5.93
CA ALA A 203 -13.57 3.92 -5.36
C ALA A 203 -12.10 3.56 -5.67
N CYS A 204 -11.48 4.20 -6.66
CA CYS A 204 -10.07 3.99 -6.98
C CYS A 204 -9.13 4.85 -6.13
N ILE A 205 -9.66 5.69 -5.23
CA ILE A 205 -8.86 6.51 -4.33
C ILE A 205 -8.54 5.69 -3.08
N LYS A 206 -7.35 5.07 -3.07
CA LYS A 206 -6.87 4.23 -1.98
C LYS A 206 -5.89 4.93 -1.02
N GLY A 207 -5.56 6.19 -1.25
CA GLY A 207 -4.59 6.93 -0.44
C GLY A 207 -4.34 8.35 -0.96
N VAL A 208 -3.18 8.91 -0.60
CA VAL A 208 -2.74 10.25 -1.01
C VAL A 208 -2.47 10.26 -2.52
N MET A 209 -3.08 11.21 -3.23
CA MET A 209 -2.99 11.34 -4.69
C MET A 209 -2.98 12.83 -5.05
N GLU A 210 -2.24 13.23 -6.08
CA GLU A 210 -2.14 14.65 -6.48
C GLU A 210 -2.71 14.89 -7.87
N ASN A 211 -3.30 16.07 -8.08
CA ASN A 211 -3.83 16.55 -9.36
C ASN A 211 -4.80 15.60 -10.06
N ILE A 212 -5.69 14.97 -9.30
CA ILE A 212 -6.74 14.10 -9.82
C ILE A 212 -8.05 14.89 -9.97
N GLU A 213 -8.96 14.35 -10.78
CA GLU A 213 -10.30 14.90 -10.96
C GLU A 213 -11.32 13.89 -10.45
N ILE A 214 -12.38 14.34 -9.79
CA ILE A 214 -13.52 13.48 -9.40
C ILE A 214 -14.83 14.15 -9.80
N ALA A 215 -15.82 13.34 -10.14
CA ALA A 215 -17.14 13.80 -10.54
C ALA A 215 -18.24 13.25 -9.63
N GLY A 216 -19.25 14.08 -9.38
CA GLY A 216 -20.41 13.68 -8.61
C GLY A 216 -21.36 14.82 -8.31
N THR A 217 -22.38 14.54 -7.53
CA THR A 217 -23.32 15.56 -7.05
C THR A 217 -22.76 16.18 -5.78
N MET A 218 -22.68 17.52 -5.75
CA MET A 218 -22.22 18.24 -4.57
C MET A 218 -23.33 18.31 -3.52
N LYS A 219 -23.00 17.94 -2.27
CA LYS A 219 -23.90 17.95 -1.12
C LYS A 219 -23.21 18.55 0.11
N PHE A 220 -24.00 19.03 1.08
CA PHE A 220 -23.52 19.48 2.41
C PHE A 220 -22.42 20.55 2.38
N LEU A 221 -22.61 21.61 1.58
CA LEU A 221 -21.67 22.73 1.51
C LEU A 221 -21.77 23.60 2.77
N ASN A 222 -20.66 23.66 3.52
CA ASN A 222 -20.52 24.42 4.76
C ASN A 222 -19.39 25.44 4.61
N GLU A 223 -19.59 26.62 5.15
CA GLU A 223 -18.57 27.65 5.24
C GLU A 223 -17.96 27.65 6.65
N LYS A 224 -16.63 27.71 6.72
CA LYS A 224 -15.90 27.81 7.98
C LYS A 224 -14.81 28.87 7.85
N SER A 225 -14.41 29.43 8.97
CA SER A 225 -13.30 30.38 9.04
C SER A 225 -12.25 29.91 10.05
N PHE A 226 -10.99 30.24 9.78
CA PHE A 226 -9.87 29.93 10.66
C PHE A 226 -8.87 31.07 10.69
N GLU A 227 -8.16 31.16 11.81
CA GLU A 227 -7.07 32.10 11.97
C GLU A 227 -5.81 31.56 11.27
N SER A 228 -5.30 32.29 10.30
CA SER A 228 -4.09 31.91 9.59
C SER A 228 -2.87 32.07 10.49
N LYS A 229 -1.95 31.10 10.47
CA LYS A 229 -0.62 31.23 11.10
C LYS A 229 0.22 32.38 10.53
N ARG A 230 -0.15 32.93 9.37
CA ARG A 230 0.48 34.11 8.77
C ARG A 230 -0.18 35.38 9.30
N LYS A 231 0.63 36.27 9.87
CA LYS A 231 0.21 37.62 10.30
C LYS A 231 0.17 38.58 9.10
N ASP A 232 -0.69 39.59 9.16
CA ASP A 232 -0.66 40.67 8.18
C ASP A 232 0.62 41.52 8.33
N LYS A 233 0.81 42.49 7.45
CA LYS A 233 1.97 43.41 7.49
C LYS A 233 2.02 44.26 8.77
N GLU A 234 0.94 44.32 9.53
CA GLU A 234 0.75 45.09 10.76
C GLU A 234 0.77 44.20 12.01
N GLY A 235 0.97 42.89 11.85
CA GLY A 235 1.08 41.92 12.94
C GLY A 235 -0.25 41.33 13.43
N ASN A 236 -1.37 41.62 12.76
CA ASN A 236 -2.68 41.10 13.15
C ASN A 236 -2.94 39.69 12.59
N ALA A 237 -3.80 38.96 13.29
CA ALA A 237 -4.34 37.68 12.90
C ALA A 237 -5.14 37.77 11.59
N VAL A 238 -4.74 37.03 10.55
CA VAL A 238 -5.47 37.01 9.27
C VAL A 238 -6.52 35.91 9.30
N ILE A 239 -7.80 36.29 9.37
CA ILE A 239 -8.91 35.35 9.26
C ILE A 239 -9.09 34.94 7.79
N ARG A 240 -9.07 33.64 7.51
CA ARG A 240 -9.33 33.07 6.19
C ARG A 240 -10.58 32.20 6.21
N ARG A 241 -11.34 32.23 5.12
CA ARG A 241 -12.55 31.43 4.91
C ARG A 241 -12.22 30.21 4.07
N TYR A 242 -12.87 29.08 4.33
CA TYR A 242 -12.82 27.88 3.53
C TYR A 242 -14.18 27.21 3.46
N PHE A 243 -14.38 26.42 2.42
CA PHE A 243 -15.63 25.74 2.16
C PHE A 243 -15.39 24.24 2.26
N SER A 244 -16.26 23.52 2.96
CA SER A 244 -16.22 22.07 3.05
C SER A 244 -17.53 21.49 2.51
N PHE A 245 -17.45 20.53 1.59
CA PHE A 245 -18.61 19.87 0.99
C PHE A 245 -18.31 18.41 0.71
N VAL A 246 -19.33 17.64 0.37
CA VAL A 246 -19.20 16.23 -0.03
C VAL A 246 -19.54 16.10 -1.50
N VAL A 247 -18.66 15.47 -2.26
CA VAL A 247 -18.95 15.04 -3.63
C VAL A 247 -19.41 13.58 -3.56
N GLN A 248 -20.67 13.34 -3.94
CA GLN A 248 -21.24 12.00 -4.02
C GLN A 248 -21.21 11.53 -5.48
N GLY A 249 -20.26 10.65 -5.79
CA GLY A 249 -20.19 9.96 -7.08
C GLY A 249 -20.98 8.64 -7.07
N LYS A 250 -21.01 7.94 -8.22
CA LYS A 250 -21.68 6.64 -8.34
C LYS A 250 -20.98 5.54 -7.51
N THR A 251 -19.67 5.66 -7.32
CA THR A 251 -18.84 4.61 -6.68
C THR A 251 -18.36 4.96 -5.28
N GLY A 252 -18.79 6.09 -4.70
CA GLY A 252 -18.33 6.49 -3.38
C GLY A 252 -18.66 7.94 -3.04
N ARG A 253 -18.20 8.37 -1.88
CA ARG A 253 -18.33 9.75 -1.39
C ARG A 253 -16.95 10.27 -1.00
N MET A 254 -16.68 11.54 -1.30
CA MET A 254 -15.41 12.18 -0.96
C MET A 254 -15.66 13.51 -0.26
N ASN A 255 -15.00 13.70 0.89
CA ASN A 255 -15.02 14.97 1.61
C ASN A 255 -14.07 15.95 0.93
N CYS A 256 -14.59 17.09 0.52
CA CYS A 256 -13.87 18.10 -0.24
C CYS A 256 -13.69 19.37 0.57
N VAL A 257 -12.51 19.97 0.49
CA VAL A 257 -12.17 21.23 1.15
C VAL A 257 -11.63 22.20 0.10
N TYR A 258 -12.25 23.36 -0.04
CA TYR A 258 -11.87 24.39 -1.00
C TYR A 258 -11.46 25.68 -0.29
N PHE A 259 -10.30 26.22 -0.67
CA PHE A 259 -9.76 27.47 -0.15
C PHE A 259 -9.74 28.53 -1.27
N PRO A 260 -10.77 29.38 -1.38
CA PRO A 260 -10.84 30.37 -2.45
C PRO A 260 -9.79 31.46 -2.30
N ASN A 261 -9.31 31.95 -3.44
CA ASN A 261 -8.54 33.18 -3.53
C ASN A 261 -9.47 34.40 -3.43
N LYS A 262 -8.92 35.60 -3.17
CA LYS A 262 -9.70 36.84 -3.04
C LYS A 262 -10.67 37.12 -4.19
N ALA A 263 -10.32 36.68 -5.42
CA ALA A 263 -11.17 36.81 -6.60
C ALA A 263 -12.31 35.79 -6.67
N ASP A 264 -12.15 34.61 -6.07
CA ASP A 264 -13.09 33.48 -6.17
C ASP A 264 -14.09 33.43 -5.01
N ILE A 265 -13.91 34.27 -3.98
CA ILE A 265 -14.83 34.35 -2.82
C ILE A 265 -16.26 34.66 -3.27
N SER A 266 -16.43 35.65 -4.16
CA SER A 266 -17.76 36.03 -4.68
C SER A 266 -18.44 34.91 -5.48
N LYS A 267 -17.67 34.09 -6.21
CA LYS A 267 -18.18 32.93 -6.94
C LYS A 267 -18.57 31.79 -5.98
N ALA A 268 -17.77 31.54 -4.95
CA ALA A 268 -18.08 30.54 -3.92
C ALA A 268 -19.35 30.89 -3.14
N GLU A 269 -19.62 32.18 -2.91
CA GLU A 269 -20.87 32.67 -2.28
C GLU A 269 -22.10 32.41 -3.16
N VAL A 270 -22.01 32.62 -4.48
CA VAL A 270 -23.10 32.30 -5.42
C VAL A 270 -23.38 30.78 -5.47
N LEU A 271 -22.32 29.97 -5.42
CA LEU A 271 -22.44 28.51 -5.34
C LEU A 271 -23.13 28.05 -4.04
N MET A 272 -22.84 28.74 -2.95
CA MET A 272 -23.47 28.54 -1.64
C MET A 272 -24.97 28.81 -1.64
N GLU A 273 -25.39 29.94 -2.21
CA GLU A 273 -26.81 30.30 -2.29
C GLU A 273 -27.60 29.30 -3.15
N ALA A 274 -27.04 28.85 -4.28
CA ALA A 274 -27.69 27.87 -5.15
C ALA A 274 -27.93 26.52 -4.43
N ILE A 275 -26.96 26.03 -3.66
CA ILE A 275 -27.02 24.72 -3.01
C ILE A 275 -27.86 24.74 -1.73
N ASN A 276 -27.83 25.83 -0.96
CA ASN A 276 -28.68 26.00 0.22
C ASN A 276 -30.17 26.11 -0.14
N ASN A 277 -30.50 26.53 -1.37
CA ASN A 277 -31.86 26.53 -1.90
C ASN A 277 -32.33 25.15 -2.40
N GLY A 278 -31.52 24.10 -2.27
CA GLY A 278 -31.87 22.73 -2.59
C GLY A 278 -31.60 22.31 -4.05
N GLU A 279 -30.85 23.09 -4.82
CA GLU A 279 -30.44 22.68 -6.17
C GLU A 279 -29.31 21.65 -6.10
N GLU A 280 -29.59 20.41 -6.53
CA GLU A 280 -28.55 19.40 -6.73
C GLU A 280 -27.75 19.74 -7.99
N LYS A 281 -26.47 20.13 -7.83
CA LYS A 281 -25.56 20.40 -8.94
C LYS A 281 -24.52 19.29 -9.09
N ASN A 282 -24.40 18.79 -10.31
CA ASN A 282 -23.33 17.89 -10.70
C ASN A 282 -22.07 18.71 -10.97
N VAL A 283 -20.97 18.32 -10.30
CA VAL A 283 -19.71 19.03 -10.35
C VAL A 283 -18.57 18.08 -10.68
N ILE A 284 -17.53 18.65 -11.26
CA ILE A 284 -16.21 18.05 -11.35
C ILE A 284 -15.28 18.90 -10.53
N VAL A 285 -14.56 18.27 -9.62
CA VAL A 285 -13.56 18.95 -8.80
C VAL A 285 -12.19 18.36 -9.09
N ALA A 286 -11.23 19.25 -9.33
CA ALA A 286 -9.83 18.90 -9.55
C ALA A 286 -9.01 19.32 -8.34
N GLY A 287 -8.10 18.46 -7.87
CA GLY A 287 -7.40 18.72 -6.63
C GLY A 287 -6.51 17.56 -6.17
N ASP A 288 -6.14 17.63 -4.90
CA ASP A 288 -5.25 16.66 -4.27
C ASP A 288 -6.00 15.93 -3.17
N VAL A 289 -5.75 14.63 -3.03
CA VAL A 289 -6.19 13.82 -1.91
C VAL A 289 -5.10 13.90 -0.85
N GLU A 290 -5.36 14.65 0.21
CA GLU A 290 -4.45 14.82 1.34
C GLU A 290 -4.98 14.03 2.55
N GLU A 291 -4.07 13.36 3.26
CA GLU A 291 -4.40 12.73 4.54
C GLU A 291 -4.13 13.72 5.68
N PHE A 292 -5.18 14.07 6.43
CA PHE A 292 -5.06 14.95 7.58
C PHE A 292 -5.68 14.29 8.81
N GLY A 293 -4.82 13.87 9.76
CA GLY A 293 -5.24 13.23 11.00
C GLY A 293 -5.91 11.87 10.80
N GLY A 294 -5.39 11.02 9.90
CA GLY A 294 -5.94 9.69 9.60
C GLY A 294 -7.21 9.72 8.72
N ARG A 295 -7.53 10.88 8.13
CA ARG A 295 -8.69 11.06 7.26
C ARG A 295 -8.26 11.53 5.89
N VAL A 296 -8.78 10.86 4.87
CA VAL A 296 -8.61 11.21 3.46
C VAL A 296 -9.55 12.37 3.13
N ASN A 297 -9.00 13.53 2.79
CA ASN A 297 -9.74 14.71 2.35
C ASN A 297 -9.26 15.15 0.98
N PHE A 298 -10.20 15.61 0.15
CA PHE A 298 -9.91 16.12 -1.17
C PHE A 298 -9.78 17.64 -1.12
N LYS A 299 -8.56 18.16 -1.23
CA LYS A 299 -8.28 19.57 -1.34
C LYS A 299 -8.51 20.04 -2.77
N VAL A 300 -9.59 20.79 -2.94
CA VAL A 300 -10.05 21.26 -4.24
C VAL A 300 -9.21 22.47 -4.68
N LYS A 301 -8.74 22.42 -5.93
CA LYS A 301 -8.08 23.53 -6.63
C LYS A 301 -9.02 24.19 -7.65
N SER A 302 -9.75 23.37 -8.41
CA SER A 302 -10.66 23.81 -9.48
C SER A 302 -12.02 23.13 -9.38
N ILE A 303 -13.07 23.81 -9.84
CA ILE A 303 -14.46 23.33 -9.86
C ILE A 303 -15.07 23.67 -11.23
N ALA A 304 -15.75 22.70 -11.85
CA ALA A 304 -16.56 22.89 -13.04
C ALA A 304 -17.94 22.23 -12.86
N PHE A 305 -18.95 22.69 -13.60
CA PHE A 305 -20.28 22.07 -13.65
C PHE A 305 -20.39 21.12 -14.84
N ALA A 306 -21.15 20.05 -14.68
CA ALA A 306 -21.37 19.04 -15.72
C ALA A 306 -22.87 18.64 -15.79
N GLU A 307 -23.39 18.38 -17.00
CA GLU A 307 -24.83 18.18 -17.19
C GLU A 307 -25.33 16.76 -16.79
N VAL A 308 -24.68 15.65 -17.21
CA VAL A 308 -25.10 14.27 -16.83
C VAL A 308 -23.94 13.24 -16.89
N LEU A 309 -23.94 12.27 -15.97
CA LEU A 309 -23.12 11.04 -15.93
C LEU A 309 -23.78 9.89 -16.72
N VAL A 310 -23.36 9.62 -17.96
CA VAL A 310 -23.87 8.51 -18.80
C VAL A 310 -22.95 7.27 -18.72
N GLU A 311 -23.54 6.09 -18.94
CA GLU A 311 -23.06 4.70 -18.71
C GLU A 311 -21.63 4.34 -19.16
N GLU A 312 -21.14 3.25 -18.54
CA GLU A 312 -19.82 2.63 -18.72
C GLU A 312 -19.55 2.21 -20.18
N GLU A 313 -18.46 2.72 -20.76
CA GLU A 313 -17.76 2.05 -21.86
C GLU A 313 -16.38 1.63 -21.36
N LYS A 314 -16.01 0.36 -21.59
CA LYS A 314 -14.62 -0.08 -21.51
C LYS A 314 -13.84 0.66 -22.59
N VAL A 315 -13.07 1.68 -22.20
CA VAL A 315 -12.12 2.32 -23.10
C VAL A 315 -10.80 1.56 -22.99
N GLU A 316 -10.44 0.86 -24.06
CA GLU A 316 -9.09 0.30 -24.23
C GLU A 316 -8.03 1.40 -24.16
N SER A 317 -6.89 1.04 -23.57
CA SER A 317 -5.76 1.89 -23.21
C SER A 317 -5.46 2.98 -24.25
N VAL A 318 -5.69 4.24 -23.87
CA VAL A 318 -4.99 5.35 -24.52
C VAL A 318 -3.57 5.31 -23.99
N ALA A 319 -2.64 4.82 -24.81
CA ALA A 319 -1.22 4.98 -24.54
C ALA A 319 -0.96 6.47 -24.28
N ILE A 320 -0.48 6.80 -23.08
CA ILE A 320 0.03 8.14 -22.81
C ILE A 320 1.26 8.28 -23.70
N ILE A 321 1.09 8.88 -24.88
CA ILE A 321 2.20 9.26 -25.74
C ILE A 321 2.85 10.47 -25.06
N LYS A 322 3.90 10.21 -24.28
CA LYS A 322 4.73 11.26 -23.68
C LYS A 322 5.50 11.95 -24.80
N GLU A 323 5.55 13.28 -24.76
CA GLU A 323 6.54 14.00 -25.55
C GLU A 323 7.94 13.62 -25.06
N PRO A 324 8.86 13.22 -25.94
CA PRO A 324 10.23 12.87 -25.56
C PRO A 324 10.90 14.09 -24.91
N ASN A 325 11.63 13.84 -23.81
CA ASN A 325 12.38 14.89 -23.11
C ASN A 325 13.35 15.58 -24.10
N ALA A 326 13.25 16.90 -24.23
CA ALA A 326 14.06 17.68 -25.15
C ALA A 326 15.56 17.68 -24.81
N GLU A 327 15.91 17.42 -23.54
CA GLU A 327 17.29 17.43 -23.02
C GLU A 327 17.68 16.06 -22.45
N TYR A 328 17.56 15.02 -23.28
CA TYR A 328 17.95 13.65 -22.90
C TYR A 328 19.47 13.45 -22.95
N ILE A 329 20.06 12.97 -21.85
CA ILE A 329 21.43 12.46 -21.81
C ILE A 329 21.31 10.94 -21.73
N THR A 330 21.81 10.22 -22.74
CA THR A 330 21.78 8.75 -22.73
C THR A 330 22.88 8.21 -21.83
N ILE A 331 22.50 7.57 -20.73
CA ILE A 331 23.41 6.80 -19.90
C ILE A 331 23.41 5.37 -20.44
N LYS A 332 24.54 4.95 -21.02
CA LYS A 332 24.69 3.61 -21.56
C LYS A 332 25.28 2.70 -20.48
N PRO A 333 24.67 1.53 -20.23
CA PRO A 333 25.31 0.51 -19.40
C PRO A 333 26.68 0.14 -19.96
N GLU A 334 27.65 -0.06 -19.08
CA GLU A 334 28.97 -0.55 -19.46
C GLU A 334 29.00 -2.08 -19.39
N LYS A 335 29.69 -2.71 -20.34
CA LYS A 335 29.83 -4.17 -20.34
C LYS A 335 30.82 -4.57 -19.26
N HIS A 336 30.38 -5.41 -18.33
CA HIS A 336 31.27 -5.98 -17.31
C HIS A 336 32.04 -7.16 -17.89
N VAL A 337 33.36 -7.17 -17.70
CA VAL A 337 34.23 -8.29 -18.08
C VAL A 337 35.00 -8.72 -16.86
N ASP A 338 34.53 -9.79 -16.22
CA ASP A 338 35.27 -10.44 -15.16
C ASP A 338 36.57 -11.05 -15.71
N VAL A 339 37.71 -10.48 -15.31
CA VAL A 339 39.03 -11.10 -15.54
C VAL A 339 39.25 -12.13 -14.44
N PHE A 340 38.50 -13.23 -14.47
CA PHE A 340 38.75 -14.36 -13.58
C PHE A 340 39.96 -15.14 -14.09
N GLN A 341 41.04 -15.15 -13.31
CA GLN A 341 42.14 -16.08 -13.51
C GLN A 341 41.71 -17.44 -12.97
N ASP A 342 41.21 -18.31 -13.86
CA ASP A 342 40.91 -19.69 -13.51
C ASP A 342 42.19 -20.37 -13.03
N ASN A 343 42.26 -20.70 -11.74
CA ASN A 343 43.19 -21.72 -11.28
C ASN A 343 42.60 -23.07 -11.68
N LEU A 344 43.43 -23.98 -12.20
CA LEU A 344 43.03 -25.33 -12.66
C LEU A 344 42.31 -26.18 -11.58
N PHE A 345 42.31 -25.71 -10.33
CA PHE A 345 41.75 -26.36 -9.14
C PHE A 345 40.63 -25.54 -8.47
N ALA A 346 40.17 -24.43 -9.07
CA ALA A 346 39.04 -23.67 -8.52
C ALA A 346 37.76 -24.51 -8.63
N GLU A 347 37.05 -24.69 -7.51
CA GLU A 347 35.71 -25.29 -7.53
C GLU A 347 34.78 -24.37 -8.33
N LYS A 348 34.12 -24.93 -9.35
CA LYS A 348 33.09 -24.19 -10.08
C LYS A 348 31.93 -23.93 -9.14
N GLN A 349 31.65 -22.66 -8.88
CA GLN A 349 30.46 -22.27 -8.16
C GLN A 349 29.22 -22.75 -8.92
N GLU A 350 28.37 -23.49 -8.22
CA GLU A 350 27.07 -23.91 -8.74
C GLU A 350 26.13 -22.69 -8.80
N ILE A 351 25.46 -22.51 -9.93
CA ILE A 351 24.48 -21.44 -10.15
C ILE A 351 23.10 -22.06 -10.05
N GLY A 352 22.23 -21.47 -9.23
CA GLY A 352 20.85 -21.93 -9.09
C GLY A 352 20.02 -21.70 -10.34
N GLN A 353 19.00 -22.55 -10.53
CA GLN A 353 18.16 -22.56 -11.71
C GLN A 353 17.48 -21.20 -11.96
N TYR A 354 17.06 -20.50 -10.90
CA TYR A 354 16.40 -19.19 -11.02
C TYR A 354 17.24 -18.17 -11.81
N LEU A 355 18.54 -18.04 -11.51
CA LEU A 355 19.44 -17.09 -12.21
C LEU A 355 19.88 -17.56 -13.61
N LEU A 356 19.61 -18.81 -13.96
CA LEU A 356 19.81 -19.32 -15.32
C LEU A 356 18.62 -18.96 -16.22
N ASP A 357 17.41 -18.96 -15.65
CA ASP A 357 16.16 -18.74 -16.38
C ASP A 357 15.72 -17.27 -16.39
N HIS A 358 16.18 -16.46 -15.43
CA HIS A 358 15.77 -15.07 -15.27
C HIS A 358 16.98 -14.11 -15.26
N ASP A 359 16.81 -12.98 -15.95
CA ASP A 359 17.70 -11.84 -15.83
C ASP A 359 17.32 -11.04 -14.58
N VAL A 360 18.32 -10.70 -13.76
CA VAL A 360 18.10 -9.93 -12.54
C VAL A 360 18.92 -8.64 -12.55
N VAL A 361 18.35 -7.55 -12.06
CA VAL A 361 19.03 -6.29 -11.86
C VAL A 361 19.16 -6.04 -10.37
N VAL A 362 20.40 -6.02 -9.89
CA VAL A 362 20.72 -5.70 -8.50
C VAL A 362 21.09 -4.22 -8.44
N PHE A 363 20.47 -3.46 -7.54
CA PHE A 363 20.67 -2.01 -7.47
C PHE A 363 20.77 -1.51 -6.02
N ASP A 364 21.34 -0.32 -5.88
CA ASP A 364 21.51 0.42 -4.63
C ASP A 364 21.48 1.93 -4.95
N PHE A 365 20.93 2.73 -4.03
CA PHE A 365 20.88 4.18 -4.17
C PHE A 365 21.53 4.89 -2.99
N GLU A 366 22.24 5.97 -3.30
CA GLU A 366 22.56 7.00 -2.31
C GLU A 366 21.54 8.14 -2.42
N THR A 367 21.14 8.69 -1.27
CA THR A 367 20.05 9.68 -1.19
C THR A 367 20.41 10.85 -0.29
N THR A 368 19.68 11.97 -0.41
CA THR A 368 19.82 13.13 0.49
C THR A 368 19.24 12.90 1.90
N GLY A 369 18.81 11.68 2.23
CA GLY A 369 18.25 11.31 3.53
C GLY A 369 17.30 10.11 3.47
N ILE A 370 16.64 9.80 4.58
CA ILE A 370 15.91 8.52 4.75
C ILE A 370 14.46 8.58 4.23
N GLU A 371 13.83 9.76 4.25
CA GLU A 371 12.39 9.91 3.97
C GLU A 371 12.16 10.15 2.46
N ALA A 372 11.78 9.10 1.71
CA ALA A 372 11.61 9.16 0.24
C ALA A 372 10.57 10.20 -0.26
N SER A 373 9.64 10.65 0.60
CA SER A 373 8.68 11.70 0.26
C SER A 373 9.32 13.11 0.21
N ARG A 374 10.46 13.31 0.88
CA ARG A 374 11.14 14.60 1.05
C ARG A 374 12.58 14.63 0.55
N CYS A 375 13.22 13.46 0.46
CA CYS A 375 14.60 13.30 0.02
C CYS A 375 14.66 12.87 -1.46
N GLU A 376 15.84 13.02 -2.06
CA GLU A 376 16.08 12.77 -3.48
C GLU A 376 17.25 11.80 -3.67
N ILE A 377 17.25 11.06 -4.79
CA ILE A 377 18.35 10.17 -5.19
C ILE A 377 19.52 11.02 -5.69
N ILE A 378 20.73 10.71 -5.23
CA ILE A 378 21.99 11.40 -5.60
C ILE A 378 23.00 10.48 -6.28
N GLU A 379 22.84 9.16 -6.18
CA GLU A 379 23.60 8.17 -6.95
C GLU A 379 22.72 6.96 -7.27
N ILE A 380 22.88 6.40 -8.46
CA ILE A 380 22.35 5.09 -8.82
C ILE A 380 23.53 4.18 -9.14
N GLY A 381 23.60 3.04 -8.46
CA GLY A 381 24.45 1.93 -8.81
C GLY A 381 23.61 0.70 -9.08
N ALA A 382 23.80 0.06 -10.22
CA ALA A 382 23.12 -1.18 -10.53
C ALA A 382 23.96 -2.09 -11.42
N VAL A 383 23.70 -3.39 -11.34
CA VAL A 383 24.33 -4.41 -12.15
C VAL A 383 23.29 -5.40 -12.65
N LYS A 384 23.47 -5.85 -13.89
CA LYS A 384 22.64 -6.91 -14.47
C LYS A 384 23.36 -8.24 -14.37
N VAL A 385 22.64 -9.25 -13.92
CA VAL A 385 23.09 -10.64 -13.87
C VAL A 385 22.23 -11.45 -14.84
N SER A 386 22.89 -12.09 -15.80
CA SER A 386 22.25 -12.93 -16.81
C SER A 386 22.97 -14.27 -16.89
N GLY A 387 22.23 -15.38 -16.82
CA GLY A 387 22.82 -16.72 -16.83
C GLY A 387 23.80 -16.95 -15.66
N GLY A 388 23.50 -16.36 -14.50
CA GLY A 388 24.33 -16.43 -13.30
C GLY A 388 25.64 -15.65 -13.33
N ARG A 389 25.81 -14.70 -14.26
CA ARG A 389 27.01 -13.86 -14.37
C ARG A 389 26.65 -12.40 -14.47
N ILE A 390 27.46 -11.52 -13.87
CA ILE A 390 27.33 -10.08 -14.05
C ILE A 390 27.72 -9.74 -15.50
N THR A 391 26.83 -9.07 -16.23
CA THR A 391 26.98 -8.78 -17.66
C THR A 391 27.10 -7.28 -17.96
N GLU A 392 26.39 -6.44 -17.21
CA GLU A 392 26.31 -5.00 -17.42
C GLU A 392 26.32 -4.26 -16.08
N THR A 393 26.90 -3.06 -16.06
CA THR A 393 26.87 -2.13 -14.92
C THR A 393 26.19 -0.82 -15.35
N PHE A 394 25.47 -0.20 -14.43
CA PHE A 394 24.83 1.10 -14.58
C PHE A 394 25.20 1.95 -13.37
N GLU A 395 25.99 3.00 -13.58
CA GLU A 395 26.45 3.90 -12.51
C GLU A 395 26.26 5.35 -12.96
N THR A 396 25.66 6.18 -12.10
CA THR A 396 25.60 7.62 -12.33
C THR A 396 25.35 8.39 -11.06
N LEU A 397 26.02 9.53 -10.92
CA LEU A 397 25.62 10.57 -9.98
C LEU A 397 24.38 11.30 -10.51
N ILE A 398 23.59 11.84 -9.58
CA ILE A 398 22.36 12.58 -9.86
C ILE A 398 22.40 13.90 -9.13
N LYS A 399 22.05 14.97 -9.84
CA LYS A 399 21.90 16.31 -9.27
C LYS A 399 20.56 16.44 -8.53
N PRO A 400 20.55 16.58 -7.19
CA PRO A 400 19.34 16.85 -6.43
C PRO A 400 18.85 18.29 -6.64
N SER A 401 17.60 18.57 -6.29
CA SER A 401 17.04 19.93 -6.29
C SER A 401 17.40 20.74 -5.05
N THR A 402 17.83 20.07 -3.98
CA THR A 402 18.26 20.65 -2.71
C THR A 402 19.73 20.33 -2.43
N SER A 403 20.39 21.15 -1.60
CA SER A 403 21.79 20.92 -1.20
C SER A 403 21.90 19.66 -0.36
N ILE A 404 22.96 18.88 -0.58
CA ILE A 404 23.21 17.63 0.14
C ILE A 404 23.64 17.95 1.58
N PRO A 405 22.94 17.45 2.61
CA PRO A 405 23.33 17.69 4.00
C PRO A 405 24.75 17.18 4.32
N ASP A 406 25.49 17.89 5.17
CA ASP A 406 26.85 17.51 5.59
C ASP A 406 26.90 16.09 6.20
N GLU A 407 25.86 15.68 6.91
CA GLU A 407 25.74 14.33 7.49
C GLU A 407 25.72 13.26 6.39
N ILE A 408 24.97 13.49 5.31
CA ILE A 408 24.91 12.57 4.16
C ILE A 408 26.23 12.57 3.40
N THR A 409 26.85 13.74 3.23
CA THR A 409 28.19 13.85 2.63
C THR A 409 29.21 13.05 3.44
N GLY A 410 29.10 13.05 4.77
CA GLY A 410 29.98 12.28 5.65
C GLY A 410 29.78 10.76 5.57
N ILE A 411 28.61 10.29 5.15
CA ILE A 411 28.27 8.86 5.00
C ILE A 411 28.64 8.35 3.61
N THR A 412 28.18 9.07 2.58
CA THR A 412 28.26 8.66 1.16
C THR A 412 29.53 9.15 0.47
N GLY A 413 30.18 10.18 1.02
CA GLY A 413 31.30 10.88 0.38
C GLY A 413 30.88 11.77 -0.81
N ILE A 414 29.59 11.82 -1.16
CA ILE A 414 29.06 12.63 -2.26
C ILE A 414 28.74 14.03 -1.75
N ASN A 415 29.34 15.05 -2.39
CA ASN A 415 29.10 16.44 -2.06
C ASN A 415 28.45 17.21 -3.23
N ASP A 416 27.97 18.43 -2.95
CA ASP A 416 27.31 19.29 -3.93
C ASP A 416 28.20 19.62 -5.15
N GLU A 417 29.53 19.65 -4.99
CA GLU A 417 30.48 19.92 -6.09
C GLU A 417 30.54 18.76 -7.08
N MET A 418 30.49 17.52 -6.61
CA MET A 418 30.49 16.31 -7.44
C MET A 418 29.24 16.21 -8.31
N VAL A 419 28.08 16.58 -7.75
CA VAL A 419 26.79 16.48 -8.45
C VAL A 419 26.41 17.75 -9.23
N ALA A 420 27.19 18.83 -9.11
CA ALA A 420 26.87 20.13 -9.73
C ALA A 420 26.62 20.05 -11.24
N ASN A 421 27.37 19.19 -11.94
CA ASN A 421 27.30 18.94 -13.37
C ASN A 421 26.67 17.57 -13.73
N ALA A 422 26.19 16.83 -12.73
CA ALA A 422 25.54 15.54 -12.95
C ALA A 422 24.14 15.73 -13.59
N PRO A 423 23.64 14.72 -14.33
CA PRO A 423 22.26 14.74 -14.83
C PRO A 423 21.26 14.77 -13.68
N ASN A 424 20.08 15.35 -13.90
CA ASN A 424 18.99 15.24 -12.92
C ASN A 424 18.23 13.92 -13.10
N ILE A 425 17.44 13.52 -12.09
CA ILE A 425 16.69 12.26 -12.10
C ILE A 425 15.78 12.12 -13.34
N LYS A 426 15.26 13.22 -13.89
CA LYS A 426 14.40 13.18 -15.09
C LYS A 426 15.13 12.74 -16.36
N GLN A 427 16.44 12.93 -16.39
CA GLN A 427 17.30 12.51 -17.49
C GLN A 427 17.74 11.04 -17.33
N VAL A 428 17.99 10.61 -16.09
CA VAL A 428 18.52 9.28 -15.77
C VAL A 428 17.45 8.19 -15.74
N LEU A 429 16.31 8.47 -15.10
CA LEU A 429 15.31 7.45 -14.79
C LEU A 429 14.75 6.70 -16.02
N PRO A 430 14.56 7.31 -17.21
CA PRO A 430 14.14 6.57 -18.40
C PRO A 430 15.15 5.52 -18.87
N ASP A 431 16.45 5.77 -18.71
CA ASP A 431 17.50 4.80 -19.05
C ASP A 431 17.54 3.67 -18.01
N PHE A 432 17.43 4.02 -16.73
CA PHE A 432 17.33 3.02 -15.67
C PHE A 432 16.08 2.14 -15.82
N TYR A 433 14.94 2.72 -16.18
CA TYR A 433 13.72 1.96 -16.48
C TYR A 433 13.92 0.95 -17.61
N LYS A 434 14.60 1.34 -18.70
CA LYS A 434 14.94 0.41 -19.79
C LYS A 434 15.92 -0.66 -19.34
N PHE A 435 16.87 -0.30 -18.48
CA PHE A 435 17.86 -1.23 -17.94
C PHE A 435 17.22 -2.35 -17.12
N CYS A 436 16.20 -2.01 -16.32
CA CYS A 436 15.43 -2.94 -15.50
C CYS A 436 14.29 -3.66 -16.25
N TYR A 437 13.94 -3.24 -17.46
CA TYR A 437 12.75 -3.76 -18.15
C TYR A 437 12.83 -5.28 -18.37
N GLY A 438 11.79 -6.00 -17.92
CA GLY A 438 11.70 -7.46 -18.04
C GLY A 438 12.62 -8.25 -17.11
N CYS A 439 13.35 -7.59 -16.20
CA CYS A 439 14.21 -8.23 -15.20
C CYS A 439 13.51 -8.31 -13.84
N THR A 440 13.92 -9.25 -12.98
CA THR A 440 13.63 -9.17 -11.54
C THR A 440 14.57 -8.16 -10.90
N ILE A 441 14.05 -7.25 -10.07
CA ILE A 441 14.88 -6.26 -9.38
C ILE A 441 15.19 -6.71 -7.95
N MET A 442 16.42 -6.45 -7.52
CA MET A 442 16.96 -6.91 -6.25
C MET A 442 17.76 -5.80 -5.58
N ALA A 443 17.66 -5.69 -4.26
CA ALA A 443 18.50 -4.80 -3.46
C ALA A 443 18.65 -5.38 -2.05
N TYR A 444 19.65 -4.91 -1.31
CA TYR A 444 19.89 -5.36 0.06
C TYR A 444 19.08 -4.46 1.01
N ASN A 445 17.90 -4.93 1.45
CA ASN A 445 16.83 -4.12 2.06
C ASN A 445 16.03 -3.28 1.04
N ILE A 446 15.51 -3.96 0.01
CA ILE A 446 14.85 -3.35 -1.17
C ILE A 446 13.71 -2.38 -0.85
N ASP A 447 13.02 -2.54 0.29
CA ASP A 447 11.96 -1.62 0.72
C ASP A 447 12.44 -0.16 0.81
N PHE A 448 13.72 0.06 1.11
CA PHE A 448 14.29 1.40 1.17
C PHE A 448 14.46 1.99 -0.23
N ASP A 449 15.28 1.37 -1.07
CA ASP A 449 15.61 1.88 -2.41
C ASP A 449 14.38 1.92 -3.32
N TYR A 450 13.52 0.91 -3.25
CA TYR A 450 12.33 0.82 -4.08
C TYR A 450 11.32 1.95 -3.79
N LYS A 451 11.25 2.46 -2.55
CA LYS A 451 10.39 3.63 -2.23
C LYS A 451 10.85 4.87 -2.99
N PHE A 452 12.15 5.12 -3.05
CA PHE A 452 12.72 6.21 -3.84
C PHE A 452 12.48 6.00 -5.33
N LEU A 453 12.69 4.77 -5.83
CA LEU A 453 12.46 4.41 -7.24
C LEU A 453 11.00 4.63 -7.65
N SER A 454 10.07 4.13 -6.83
CA SER A 454 8.63 4.19 -7.08
C SER A 454 8.13 5.63 -7.09
N ILE A 455 8.50 6.45 -6.10
CA ILE A 455 8.10 7.87 -6.06
C ILE A 455 8.68 8.66 -7.24
N ALA A 456 9.96 8.46 -7.57
CA ALA A 456 10.59 9.11 -8.72
C ALA A 456 9.93 8.67 -10.04
N GLY A 457 9.65 7.37 -10.17
CA GLY A 457 8.94 6.75 -11.30
C GLY A 457 7.56 7.34 -11.48
N GLN A 458 6.73 7.32 -10.45
CA GLN A 458 5.36 7.82 -10.48
C GLN A 458 5.28 9.30 -10.89
N LYS A 459 6.15 10.15 -10.34
CA LYS A 459 6.26 11.58 -10.72
C LYS A 459 6.53 11.79 -12.21
N MET A 460 7.15 10.81 -12.86
CA MET A 460 7.51 10.83 -14.27
C MET A 460 6.65 9.89 -15.13
N GLY A 461 5.66 9.21 -14.54
CA GLY A 461 4.79 8.23 -15.18
C GLY A 461 5.51 6.94 -15.61
N TYR A 462 6.58 6.53 -14.93
CA TYR A 462 7.20 5.21 -15.06
C TYR A 462 6.70 4.32 -13.93
N VAL A 463 6.18 3.14 -14.28
CA VAL A 463 5.70 2.13 -13.32
C VAL A 463 6.68 0.98 -13.36
N PHE A 464 7.43 0.80 -12.27
CA PHE A 464 8.34 -0.33 -12.09
C PHE A 464 7.54 -1.53 -11.56
N ASP A 465 7.00 -2.33 -12.47
CA ASP A 465 6.17 -3.52 -12.20
C ASP A 465 6.99 -4.83 -12.15
N ASN A 466 8.30 -4.69 -12.00
CA ASN A 466 9.25 -5.79 -11.86
C ASN A 466 8.94 -6.66 -10.63
N GLU A 467 9.20 -7.96 -10.72
CA GLU A 467 9.31 -8.82 -9.54
C GLU A 467 10.42 -8.29 -8.63
N GLN A 468 10.20 -8.31 -7.31
CA GLN A 468 11.10 -7.75 -6.31
C GLN A 468 11.57 -8.84 -5.36
N ILE A 469 12.89 -8.92 -5.13
CA ILE A 469 13.47 -9.85 -4.17
C ILE A 469 14.40 -9.09 -3.21
N ASP A 470 14.13 -9.22 -1.91
CA ASP A 470 14.97 -8.66 -0.86
C ASP A 470 16.14 -9.60 -0.52
N VAL A 471 17.36 -9.17 -0.82
CA VAL A 471 18.58 -9.94 -0.55
C VAL A 471 18.86 -10.05 0.95
N LEU A 472 18.37 -9.11 1.76
CA LEU A 472 18.44 -9.21 3.22
C LEU A 472 17.64 -10.40 3.73
N TYR A 473 16.45 -10.63 3.17
CA TYR A 473 15.61 -11.78 3.50
C TYR A 473 16.28 -13.10 3.10
N LEU A 474 16.83 -13.18 1.88
CA LEU A 474 17.60 -14.34 1.43
C LEU A 474 18.80 -14.63 2.36
N SER A 475 19.53 -13.59 2.74
CA SER A 475 20.67 -13.69 3.65
C SER A 475 20.27 -14.24 5.03
N ARG A 476 19.10 -13.86 5.55
CA ARG A 476 18.56 -14.39 6.82
C ARG A 476 18.20 -15.86 6.74
N MET A 477 17.66 -16.30 5.60
CA MET A 477 17.24 -17.69 5.41
C MET A 477 18.43 -18.63 5.20
N PHE A 478 19.40 -18.21 4.39
CA PHE A 478 20.39 -19.13 3.83
C PHE A 478 21.80 -18.98 4.42
N ILE A 479 22.09 -17.91 5.19
CA ILE A 479 23.41 -17.73 5.83
C ILE A 479 23.29 -18.04 7.34
N PRO A 480 23.69 -19.25 7.79
CA PRO A 480 23.58 -19.64 9.19
C PRO A 480 24.56 -18.85 10.08
N GLY A 481 24.10 -18.48 11.29
CA GLY A 481 24.97 -17.95 12.34
C GLY A 481 25.34 -16.46 12.24
N LEU A 482 24.71 -15.70 11.33
CA LEU A 482 24.86 -14.24 11.29
C LEU A 482 24.31 -13.59 12.57
N LYS A 483 25.16 -12.81 13.26
CA LYS A 483 24.75 -12.00 14.43
C LYS A 483 24.15 -10.65 14.05
N LYS A 484 24.57 -10.13 12.89
CA LYS A 484 24.10 -8.89 12.27
C LYS A 484 23.82 -9.19 10.81
N PHE A 485 22.76 -8.62 10.26
CA PHE A 485 22.29 -8.90 8.91
C PHE A 485 22.53 -7.71 7.97
N ASN A 486 23.62 -6.95 8.14
CA ASN A 486 23.99 -5.92 7.16
C ASN A 486 24.83 -6.52 6.02
N LEU A 487 24.91 -5.82 4.89
CA LEU A 487 25.63 -6.27 3.69
C LEU A 487 27.08 -6.68 4.03
N THR A 488 27.77 -5.88 4.84
CA THR A 488 29.14 -6.19 5.30
C THR A 488 29.24 -7.55 6.00
N SER A 489 28.26 -7.90 6.84
CA SER A 489 28.27 -9.18 7.55
C SER A 489 27.97 -10.34 6.62
N ALA A 490 27.03 -10.18 5.68
CA ALA A 490 26.72 -11.17 4.66
C ALA A 490 27.94 -11.43 3.75
N CYS A 491 28.57 -10.35 3.24
CA CYS A 491 29.77 -10.45 2.42
C CYS A 491 30.91 -11.16 3.16
N LYS A 492 31.14 -10.80 4.43
CA LYS A 492 32.15 -11.45 5.27
C LYS A 492 31.88 -12.94 5.48
N ALA A 493 30.62 -13.32 5.71
CA ALA A 493 30.24 -14.73 5.91
C ALA A 493 30.44 -15.55 4.63
N LEU A 494 30.25 -14.94 3.46
CA LEU A 494 30.38 -15.58 2.15
C LEU A 494 31.77 -15.41 1.52
N GLY A 495 32.71 -14.71 2.16
CA GLY A 495 34.04 -14.44 1.63
C GLY A 495 34.04 -13.54 0.38
N ILE A 496 33.12 -12.59 0.30
CA ILE A 496 33.02 -11.56 -0.73
C ILE A 496 33.80 -10.32 -0.28
N SER A 497 34.57 -9.72 -1.19
CA SER A 497 35.29 -8.48 -0.91
C SER A 497 34.35 -7.28 -1.02
N LEU A 498 34.38 -6.39 -0.04
CA LEU A 498 33.65 -5.13 -0.04
C LEU A 498 34.66 -3.99 -0.03
N GLU A 499 35.36 -3.78 -1.16
CA GLU A 499 36.30 -2.68 -1.34
C GLU A 499 35.55 -1.40 -1.73
N ASN A 500 35.82 -0.29 -1.02
CA ASN A 500 35.12 1.00 -1.12
C ASN A 500 33.59 0.93 -0.84
N ALA A 501 33.22 0.41 0.33
CA ALA A 501 31.85 0.54 0.85
C ALA A 501 31.40 2.02 0.81
N HIS A 502 30.11 2.28 0.52
CA HIS A 502 29.49 3.60 0.35
C HIS A 502 29.62 4.23 -1.05
N ARG A 503 29.74 3.39 -2.08
CA ARG A 503 29.48 3.80 -3.47
C ARG A 503 28.42 2.85 -4.01
N ALA A 504 27.34 3.40 -4.55
CA ALA A 504 26.17 2.61 -4.91
C ALA A 504 26.50 1.44 -5.84
N VAL A 505 27.38 1.63 -6.83
CA VAL A 505 27.73 0.54 -7.77
C VAL A 505 28.52 -0.58 -7.09
N HIS A 506 29.36 -0.25 -6.10
CA HIS A 506 30.16 -1.22 -5.37
C HIS A 506 29.27 -2.07 -4.45
N ASP A 507 28.31 -1.43 -3.79
CA ASP A 507 27.34 -2.10 -2.94
C ASP A 507 26.37 -2.96 -3.76
N ALA A 508 25.95 -2.49 -4.95
CA ALA A 508 25.18 -3.30 -5.91
C ALA A 508 25.97 -4.51 -6.43
N MET A 509 27.26 -4.36 -6.75
CA MET A 509 28.14 -5.47 -7.17
C MET A 509 28.29 -6.51 -6.06
N ALA A 510 28.59 -6.09 -4.83
CA ALA A 510 28.72 -7.00 -3.70
C ALA A 510 27.40 -7.71 -3.39
N THR A 511 26.28 -7.00 -3.49
CA THR A 511 24.94 -7.59 -3.35
C THR A 511 24.67 -8.64 -4.45
N ALA A 512 25.09 -8.39 -5.70
CA ALA A 512 24.96 -9.37 -6.78
C ALA A 512 25.81 -10.62 -6.53
N GLU A 513 27.03 -10.48 -6.02
CA GLU A 513 27.84 -11.63 -5.62
C GLU A 513 27.20 -12.44 -4.49
N VAL A 514 26.56 -11.78 -3.52
CA VAL A 514 25.77 -12.47 -2.47
C VAL A 514 24.65 -13.27 -3.12
N VAL A 515 23.87 -12.67 -4.01
CA VAL A 515 22.78 -13.35 -4.74
C VAL A 515 23.31 -14.55 -5.52
N ILE A 516 24.40 -14.40 -6.27
CA ILE A 516 25.01 -15.50 -7.04
C ILE A 516 25.47 -16.64 -6.11
N LYS A 517 26.03 -16.34 -4.94
CA LYS A 517 26.42 -17.35 -3.93
C LYS A 517 25.24 -18.04 -3.25
N LEU A 518 24.14 -17.31 -3.05
CA LEU A 518 22.92 -17.89 -2.47
C LEU A 518 22.05 -18.61 -3.50
N SER A 519 22.27 -18.35 -4.79
CA SER A 519 21.43 -18.80 -5.90
C SER A 519 21.08 -20.29 -5.90
N PRO A 520 21.95 -21.26 -5.51
CA PRO A 520 21.56 -22.67 -5.48
C PRO A 520 20.38 -22.98 -4.55
N ASN A 521 20.08 -22.11 -3.59
CA ASN A 521 18.96 -22.27 -2.65
C ASN A 521 17.71 -21.49 -3.08
N ILE A 522 17.79 -20.70 -4.16
CA ILE A 522 16.70 -19.90 -4.71
C ILE A 522 16.02 -20.76 -5.78
N THR A 523 14.79 -21.18 -5.52
CA THR A 523 13.98 -22.05 -6.41
C THR A 523 12.94 -21.27 -7.17
#